data_AF-A0A428WNS3-F1
#
_entry.id   AF-A0A428WNS3-F1
#
_cell.length_a   1.000
_cell.length_b   1.000
_cell.length_c   1.000
_cell.angle_alpha   90.00
_cell.angle_beta   90.00
_cell.angle_gamma   90.00
#
_symmetry.space_group_name_H-M   'P 1'
#
loop_
_entity.id
_entity.type
_entity.pdbx_description
1 polymer ?
#
loop_
_entity_poly.entity_id
_entity_poly.type
_entity_poly.pdbx_seq_one_letter_code
_entity_poly.pdbx_strand_id
1 'polypeptide(L)'
;MSRSPRTRAQTRAAQQARAAHQSWLVARDLDEMSGWLNEAAFTAILLAALLDPDSRDAVTAALLADTPAESLHAHGPLTLQSAPGTVMDLVLGFGEQPDLAAVVIEAKRFESPSNWCWSAQGEWLCQTDVAVEDSTEVEPPGWLWGVHQGQVHDFVLVDAFSRPASTLFPGARHNHRWRTVGYASLGATLRTAHDCDTRGLVPLLTALWADSSHRF
;
A
#
# COMPACT_ATOMS: atom_id res chain seq x y z
N MET A 1 11.12 22.87 -11.67
CA MET A 1 10.02 22.46 -10.75
C MET A 1 8.93 21.81 -11.59
N SER A 2 8.77 20.48 -11.55
CA SER A 2 7.63 19.82 -12.19
C SER A 2 6.52 19.64 -11.16
N ARG A 3 5.62 20.63 -11.07
CA ARG A 3 4.26 20.49 -10.50
C ARG A 3 3.34 20.30 -11.71
N SER A 4 2.48 19.30 -11.92
CA SER A 4 2.14 18.00 -11.32
C SER A 4 1.51 17.17 -12.48
N PRO A 5 1.71 15.84 -12.57
CA PRO A 5 1.04 14.95 -13.53
C PRO A 5 -0.42 14.60 -13.15
N ARG A 6 -1.00 15.24 -12.14
CA ARG A 6 -2.38 14.99 -11.67
C ARG A 6 -3.41 15.75 -12.51
N THR A 7 -4.49 15.08 -12.89
CA THR A 7 -5.62 15.75 -13.53
C THR A 7 -6.43 16.55 -12.51
N ARG A 8 -7.10 17.62 -12.97
CA ARG A 8 -8.05 18.39 -12.12
C ARG A 8 -9.13 17.50 -11.50
N ALA A 9 -9.54 16.44 -12.20
CA ALA A 9 -10.52 15.49 -11.73
C ALA A 9 -9.98 14.67 -10.54
N GLN A 10 -8.75 14.13 -10.63
CA GLN A 10 -8.10 13.41 -9.54
C GLN A 10 -7.90 14.29 -8.30
N THR A 11 -7.45 15.54 -8.49
CA THR A 11 -7.33 16.50 -7.37
C THR A 11 -8.67 16.74 -6.69
N ARG A 12 -9.73 16.98 -7.46
CA ARG A 12 -11.07 17.20 -6.90
C ARG A 12 -11.59 15.97 -6.16
N ALA A 13 -11.39 14.77 -6.71
CA ALA A 13 -11.80 13.53 -6.10
C ALA A 13 -11.08 13.29 -4.75
N ALA A 14 -9.77 13.53 -4.69
CA ALA A 14 -9.00 13.42 -3.44
C ALA A 14 -9.46 14.45 -2.39
N GLN A 15 -9.72 15.70 -2.79
CA GLN A 15 -10.27 16.74 -1.91
C GLN A 15 -11.63 16.34 -1.34
N GLN A 16 -12.52 15.82 -2.18
CA GLN A 16 -13.85 15.35 -1.76
C GLN A 16 -13.75 14.13 -0.83
N ALA A 17 -12.88 13.18 -1.15
CA ALA A 17 -12.66 11.99 -0.32
C ALA A 17 -12.14 12.37 1.07
N ARG A 18 -11.18 13.30 1.17
CA ARG A 18 -10.70 13.82 2.45
C ARG A 18 -11.80 14.53 3.22
N ALA A 19 -12.56 15.42 2.58
CA ALA A 19 -13.65 16.14 3.27
C ALA A 19 -14.71 15.17 3.83
N ALA A 20 -15.04 14.13 3.05
CA ALA A 20 -15.94 13.06 3.50
C ALA A 20 -15.33 12.23 4.64
N HIS A 21 -14.03 11.99 4.62
CA HIS A 21 -13.31 11.30 5.69
C HIS A 21 -13.30 12.12 6.99
N GLN A 22 -12.96 13.40 6.93
CA GLN A 22 -12.98 14.31 8.08
C GLN A 22 -14.39 14.44 8.68
N SER A 23 -15.42 14.53 7.84
CA SER A 23 -16.81 14.55 8.31
C SER A 23 -17.18 13.25 9.03
N TRP A 24 -16.69 12.11 8.53
CA TRP A 24 -16.92 10.80 9.13
C TRP A 24 -16.22 10.65 10.49
N LEU A 25 -14.98 11.15 10.61
CA LEU A 25 -14.22 11.18 11.86
C LEU A 25 -14.96 12.00 12.93
N VAL A 26 -15.36 13.24 12.59
CA VAL A 26 -16.12 14.13 13.48
C VAL A 26 -17.43 13.49 13.95
N ALA A 27 -18.16 12.82 13.04
CA ALA A 27 -19.42 12.17 13.39
C ALA A 27 -19.27 10.99 14.36
N ARG A 28 -18.06 10.46 14.54
CA ARG A 28 -17.72 9.33 15.42
C ARG A 28 -16.87 9.73 16.61
N ASP A 29 -16.67 11.03 16.84
CA ASP A 29 -15.80 11.55 17.90
C ASP A 29 -14.37 10.98 17.81
N LEU A 30 -13.88 10.83 16.57
CA LEU A 30 -12.52 10.40 16.26
C LEU A 30 -11.71 11.60 15.79
N ASP A 31 -10.49 11.73 16.29
CA ASP A 31 -9.57 12.77 15.86
C ASP A 31 -8.73 12.31 14.66
N GLU A 32 -8.61 13.15 13.63
CA GLU A 32 -7.59 12.97 12.59
C GLU A 32 -6.21 13.03 13.27
N MET A 33 -5.31 12.11 12.92
CA MET A 33 -4.02 12.05 13.57
C MET A 33 -3.24 13.34 13.29
N SER A 34 -2.88 14.06 14.36
CA SER A 34 -2.22 15.36 14.25
C SER A 34 -0.69 15.21 14.16
N GLY A 35 -0.07 16.03 13.33
CA GLY A 35 1.38 16.02 13.08
C GLY A 35 1.77 15.50 11.70
N TRP A 36 3.03 15.74 11.33
CA TRP A 36 3.60 15.23 10.09
C TRP A 36 3.83 13.72 10.21
N LEU A 37 3.06 12.93 9.46
CA LEU A 37 3.33 11.52 9.22
C LEU A 37 4.10 11.36 7.93
N ASN A 38 5.39 11.08 8.09
CA ASN A 38 6.21 10.57 7.01
C ASN A 38 5.73 9.17 6.54
N GLU A 39 6.21 8.76 5.37
CA GLU A 39 5.89 7.47 4.73
C GLU A 39 6.11 6.30 5.69
N ALA A 40 7.27 6.24 6.35
CA ALA A 40 7.62 5.17 7.28
C ALA A 40 6.62 5.04 8.45
N ALA A 41 6.15 6.15 9.01
CA ALA A 41 5.19 6.13 10.11
C ALA A 41 3.81 5.64 9.65
N PHE A 42 3.35 6.06 8.47
CA PHE A 42 2.11 5.54 7.88
C PHE A 42 2.23 4.04 7.58
N THR A 43 3.34 3.62 6.97
CA THR A 43 3.64 2.21 6.66
C THR A 43 3.66 1.36 7.93
N ALA A 44 4.20 1.87 9.03
CA ALA A 44 4.18 1.18 10.32
C ALA A 44 2.76 0.99 10.88
N ILE A 45 1.88 2.00 10.74
CA ILE A 45 0.47 1.90 11.15
C ILE A 45 -0.29 0.90 10.26
N LEU A 46 -0.04 0.93 8.95
CA LEU A 46 -0.61 -0.04 8.01
C LEU A 46 -0.18 -1.47 8.34
N LEU A 47 1.12 -1.68 8.61
CA LEU A 47 1.66 -2.96 9.06
C LEU A 47 0.98 -3.44 10.35
N ALA A 48 0.85 -2.56 11.35
CA ALA A 48 0.19 -2.92 12.60
C ALA A 48 -1.25 -3.41 12.36
N ALA A 49 -2.00 -2.73 11.49
CA ALA A 49 -3.37 -3.12 11.14
C ALA A 49 -3.46 -4.43 10.33
N LEU A 50 -2.43 -4.72 9.51
CA LEU A 50 -2.32 -5.97 8.75
C LEU A 50 -1.93 -7.17 9.60
N LEU A 51 -1.24 -6.95 10.72
CA LEU A 51 -0.86 -7.99 11.67
C LEU A 51 -1.87 -8.18 12.80
N ASP A 52 -2.74 -7.20 13.04
CA ASP A 52 -3.79 -7.28 14.06
C ASP A 52 -4.89 -8.30 13.63
N PRO A 53 -5.12 -9.38 14.41
CA PRO A 53 -6.16 -10.37 14.11
C PRO A 53 -7.58 -9.79 13.98
N ASP A 54 -7.88 -8.66 14.61
CA ASP A 54 -9.20 -8.04 14.57
C ASP A 54 -9.43 -7.27 13.27
N SER A 55 -8.39 -6.69 12.65
CA SER A 55 -8.52 -5.84 11.47
C SER A 55 -7.93 -6.42 10.19
N ARG A 56 -7.02 -7.40 10.29
CA ARG A 56 -6.23 -7.91 9.15
C ARG A 56 -7.09 -8.21 7.94
N ASP A 57 -8.19 -8.94 8.11
CA ASP A 57 -9.01 -9.44 7.00
C ASP A 57 -9.67 -8.28 6.25
N ALA A 58 -10.17 -7.28 6.98
CA ALA A 58 -10.76 -6.08 6.40
C ALA A 58 -9.73 -5.23 5.66
N VAL A 59 -8.51 -5.09 6.20
CA VAL A 59 -7.44 -4.32 5.56
C VAL A 59 -6.91 -5.04 4.33
N THR A 60 -6.70 -6.35 4.40
CA THR A 60 -6.29 -7.18 3.26
C THR A 60 -7.33 -7.14 2.16
N ALA A 61 -8.61 -7.32 2.48
CA ALA A 61 -9.69 -7.22 1.49
C ALA A 61 -9.77 -5.82 0.87
N ALA A 62 -9.51 -4.76 1.64
CA ALA A 62 -9.51 -3.39 1.11
C ALA A 62 -8.32 -3.12 0.18
N LEU A 63 -7.14 -3.70 0.45
CA LEU A 63 -5.96 -3.59 -0.40
C LEU A 63 -6.03 -4.49 -1.63
N LEU A 64 -6.74 -5.61 -1.54
CA LEU A 64 -6.85 -6.63 -2.57
C LEU A 64 -8.31 -6.77 -3.05
N ALA A 65 -9.03 -5.65 -3.22
CA ALA A 65 -10.47 -5.64 -3.47
C ALA A 65 -10.94 -6.49 -4.67
N ASP A 66 -10.06 -6.76 -5.64
CA ASP A 66 -10.32 -7.61 -6.81
C ASP A 66 -9.91 -9.09 -6.62
N THR A 67 -9.40 -9.45 -5.44
CA THR A 67 -9.02 -10.80 -5.06
C THR A 67 -10.06 -11.32 -4.03
N PRO A 68 -10.80 -12.40 -4.32
CA PRO A 68 -11.78 -12.94 -3.38
C PRO A 68 -11.15 -13.26 -2.02
N ALA A 69 -11.74 -12.79 -0.92
CA ALA A 69 -11.20 -13.04 0.43
C ALA A 69 -11.01 -14.54 0.72
N GLU A 70 -11.92 -15.37 0.22
CA GLU A 70 -11.87 -16.83 0.35
C GLU A 70 -10.59 -17.45 -0.25
N SER A 71 -10.05 -16.90 -1.35
CA SER A 71 -8.81 -17.40 -1.93
C SER A 71 -7.60 -17.05 -1.09
N LEU A 72 -7.64 -15.93 -0.36
CA LEU A 72 -6.56 -15.49 0.53
C LEU A 72 -6.55 -16.27 1.84
N HIS A 73 -7.73 -16.54 2.41
CA HIS A 73 -7.86 -17.34 3.64
C HIS A 73 -7.34 -18.77 3.49
N ALA A 74 -7.42 -19.35 2.28
CA ALA A 74 -6.89 -20.67 1.99
C ALA A 74 -5.36 -20.76 2.19
N HIS A 75 -4.65 -19.62 2.21
CA HIS A 75 -3.20 -19.55 2.38
C HIS A 75 -2.75 -19.34 3.84
N GLY A 76 -3.68 -19.15 4.79
CA GLY A 76 -3.38 -18.89 6.21
C GLY A 76 -3.31 -17.40 6.57
N PRO A 77 -2.94 -17.06 7.83
CA PRO A 77 -2.88 -15.65 8.26
C PRO A 77 -1.74 -14.90 7.59
N LEU A 78 -1.87 -13.59 7.40
CA LEU A 78 -0.74 -12.75 6.98
C LEU A 78 0.37 -12.78 8.03
N THR A 79 1.60 -12.94 7.57
CA THR A 79 2.83 -12.88 8.35
C THR A 79 3.78 -11.85 7.74
N LEU A 80 4.50 -11.13 8.60
CA LEU A 80 5.53 -10.21 8.15
C LEU A 80 6.76 -11.01 7.71
N GLN A 81 7.04 -11.02 6.42
CA GLN A 81 8.25 -11.64 5.87
C GLN A 81 9.43 -10.67 5.95
N SER A 82 9.18 -9.39 5.65
CA SER A 82 10.15 -8.32 5.83
C SER A 82 9.49 -7.03 6.27
N ALA A 83 10.08 -6.42 7.29
CA ALA A 83 9.80 -5.05 7.74
C ALA A 83 10.34 -4.02 6.71
N PRO A 84 10.00 -2.72 6.86
CA PRO A 84 10.33 -1.68 5.88
C PRO A 84 11.81 -1.63 5.52
N GLY A 85 12.09 -1.66 4.22
CA GLY A 85 13.45 -1.57 3.67
C GLY A 85 13.64 -0.34 2.79
N THR A 86 14.86 -0.14 2.28
CA THR A 86 15.17 0.93 1.33
C THR A 86 14.54 0.73 -0.05
N VAL A 87 13.98 -0.46 -0.32
CA VAL A 87 13.50 -0.85 -1.65
C VAL A 87 11.99 -1.03 -1.70
N MET A 88 11.35 -1.61 -0.69
CA MET A 88 9.88 -1.75 -0.63
C MET A 88 9.40 -1.46 0.79
N ASP A 89 8.21 -0.87 0.89
CA ASP A 89 7.62 -0.54 2.17
C ASP A 89 7.23 -1.77 2.99
N LEU A 90 6.55 -2.76 2.40
CA LEU A 90 6.20 -4.02 3.08
C LEU A 90 6.24 -5.22 2.12
N VAL A 91 6.74 -6.35 2.64
CA VAL A 91 6.57 -7.68 2.01
C VAL A 91 5.93 -8.60 3.04
N LEU A 92 4.71 -9.04 2.75
CA LEU A 92 3.89 -9.86 3.62
C LEU A 92 3.65 -11.21 2.97
N GLY A 93 3.83 -12.30 3.70
CA GLY A 93 3.49 -13.65 3.26
C GLY A 93 2.16 -14.09 3.87
N PHE A 94 1.55 -15.13 3.34
CA PHE A 94 0.51 -15.87 4.06
C PHE A 94 1.15 -17.07 4.78
N GLY A 95 0.57 -17.52 5.90
CA GLY A 95 0.95 -18.73 6.64
C GLY A 95 2.37 -18.78 7.24
N GLU A 96 2.74 -19.96 7.74
CA GLU A 96 4.03 -20.25 8.40
C GLU A 96 5.05 -20.98 7.49
N GLN A 97 4.65 -21.41 6.30
CA GLN A 97 5.52 -22.15 5.39
C GLN A 97 6.21 -21.23 4.35
N PRO A 98 7.48 -21.50 4.02
CA PRO A 98 8.30 -20.67 3.12
C PRO A 98 7.85 -20.65 1.65
N ASP A 99 6.74 -21.31 1.31
CA ASP A 99 6.26 -21.49 -0.07
C ASP A 99 5.13 -20.52 -0.48
N LEU A 100 4.84 -19.49 0.31
CA LEU A 100 3.55 -18.81 0.24
C LEU A 100 3.52 -17.50 -0.54
N ALA A 101 2.36 -17.30 -1.17
CA ALA A 101 1.84 -16.06 -1.75
C ALA A 101 2.29 -14.83 -0.95
N ALA A 102 3.01 -13.92 -1.58
CA ALA A 102 3.44 -12.65 -1.00
C ALA A 102 2.62 -11.49 -1.56
N VAL A 103 2.27 -10.54 -0.69
CA VAL A 103 1.78 -9.22 -1.06
C VAL A 103 2.91 -8.23 -0.84
N VAL A 104 3.31 -7.57 -1.92
CA VAL A 104 4.29 -6.49 -1.88
C VAL A 104 3.52 -5.17 -1.89
N ILE A 105 3.73 -4.34 -0.89
CA ILE A 105 3.03 -3.06 -0.74
C ILE A 105 4.04 -1.93 -0.86
N GLU A 106 3.67 -0.94 -1.65
CA GLU A 106 4.31 0.36 -1.72
C GLU A 106 3.28 1.43 -1.37
N ALA A 107 3.50 2.18 -0.30
CA ALA A 107 2.58 3.18 0.21
C ALA A 107 3.07 4.59 -0.11
N LYS A 108 2.59 5.17 -1.21
CA LYS A 108 2.98 6.52 -1.61
C LYS A 108 2.18 7.62 -0.94
N ARG A 109 2.89 8.48 -0.22
CA ARG A 109 2.37 9.74 0.30
C ARG A 109 2.36 10.82 -0.79
N PHE A 110 1.67 11.93 -0.52
CA PHE A 110 1.33 12.99 -1.49
C PHE A 110 2.50 13.60 -2.27
N GLU A 111 3.69 13.55 -1.69
CA GLU A 111 4.90 14.20 -2.21
C GLU A 111 6.07 13.22 -2.41
N SER A 112 5.87 11.94 -2.11
CA SER A 112 6.98 11.00 -2.07
C SER A 112 7.51 10.71 -3.47
N PRO A 113 8.81 10.96 -3.74
CA PRO A 113 9.43 10.49 -4.95
C PRO A 113 9.53 8.96 -4.95
N SER A 114 9.71 8.40 -6.13
CA SER A 114 10.09 7.02 -6.32
C SER A 114 11.46 6.73 -5.71
N ASN A 115 11.61 5.68 -4.91
CA ASN A 115 12.95 5.24 -4.56
C ASN A 115 13.56 4.49 -5.75
N TRP A 116 14.87 4.62 -5.88
CA TRP A 116 15.68 3.92 -6.87
C TRP A 116 16.54 2.89 -6.14
N CYS A 117 16.72 1.73 -6.74
CA CYS A 117 17.59 0.69 -6.20
C CYS A 117 18.46 0.08 -7.31
N TRP A 118 19.57 -0.51 -6.86
CA TRP A 118 20.52 -1.19 -7.73
C TRP A 118 20.03 -2.61 -8.02
N SER A 119 19.85 -2.95 -9.30
CA SER A 119 19.42 -4.29 -9.73
C SER A 119 20.57 -5.30 -9.66
N ALA A 120 20.26 -6.59 -9.73
CA ALA A 120 21.28 -7.64 -9.77
C ALA A 120 22.12 -7.59 -11.07
N GLN A 121 21.59 -7.02 -12.15
CA GLN A 121 22.33 -6.77 -13.39
C GLN A 121 23.22 -5.53 -13.33
N GLY A 122 23.23 -4.80 -12.21
CA GLY A 122 24.05 -3.61 -12.06
C GLY A 122 23.48 -2.36 -12.74
N GLU A 123 22.15 -2.20 -12.74
CA GLU A 123 21.46 -1.01 -13.23
C GLU A 123 20.77 -0.26 -12.08
N TRP A 124 20.74 1.08 -12.09
CA TRP A 124 19.83 1.84 -11.23
C TRP A 124 18.43 1.81 -11.85
N LEU A 125 17.48 1.21 -11.15
CA LEU A 125 16.09 1.08 -11.59
C LEU A 125 15.14 1.70 -10.56
N CYS A 126 13.94 2.12 -10.99
CA CYS A 126 12.88 2.44 -10.05
C CYS A 126 12.55 1.18 -9.23
N GLN A 127 12.31 1.33 -7.93
CA GLN A 127 11.99 0.18 -7.08
C GLN A 127 10.82 -0.67 -7.62
N THR A 128 9.82 -0.06 -8.25
CA THR A 128 8.67 -0.74 -8.87
C THR A 128 9.01 -1.56 -10.10
N ASP A 129 10.18 -1.32 -10.70
CA ASP A 129 10.72 -2.08 -11.83
C ASP A 129 11.44 -3.34 -11.38
N VAL A 130 11.97 -3.29 -10.16
CA VAL A 130 12.67 -4.42 -9.53
C VAL A 130 11.64 -5.34 -8.87
N ALA A 131 10.48 -4.78 -8.47
CA ALA A 131 9.28 -5.51 -8.09
C ALA A 131 8.76 -6.39 -9.24
N VAL A 132 9.04 -7.68 -9.09
CA VAL A 132 9.23 -8.64 -10.19
C VAL A 132 7.94 -8.93 -10.96
N GLU A 133 7.96 -8.69 -12.26
CA GLU A 133 7.13 -9.48 -13.18
C GLU A 133 7.85 -10.73 -13.65
N ASP A 134 9.09 -10.62 -14.12
CA ASP A 134 9.79 -11.71 -14.79
C ASP A 134 11.31 -11.55 -14.62
N SER A 135 11.81 -11.61 -13.38
CA SER A 135 13.24 -11.77 -13.21
C SER A 135 13.56 -13.18 -13.68
N THR A 136 14.18 -13.31 -14.86
CA THR A 136 14.89 -14.52 -15.28
C THR A 136 16.13 -14.78 -14.41
N GLU A 137 16.29 -14.02 -13.32
CA GLU A 137 17.35 -14.14 -12.34
C GLU A 137 17.14 -15.38 -11.50
N VAL A 138 18.19 -16.20 -11.41
CA VAL A 138 18.20 -17.45 -10.64
C VAL A 138 18.07 -17.18 -9.14
N GLU A 139 18.50 -16.00 -8.69
CA GLU A 139 18.39 -15.55 -7.31
C GLU A 139 17.53 -14.29 -7.26
N PRO A 140 16.43 -14.27 -6.47
CA PRO A 140 15.64 -13.06 -6.31
C PRO A 140 16.51 -11.97 -5.64
N PRO A 141 16.32 -10.70 -6.00
CA PRO A 141 17.00 -9.59 -5.32
C PRO A 141 16.89 -9.71 -3.80
N GLY A 142 17.98 -9.46 -3.06
CA GLY A 142 18.03 -9.71 -1.61
C GLY A 142 16.98 -8.97 -0.78
N TRP A 143 16.36 -7.90 -1.31
CA TRP A 143 15.26 -7.18 -0.66
C TRP A 143 13.91 -7.93 -0.75
N LEU A 144 13.82 -9.00 -1.54
CA LEU A 144 12.70 -9.96 -1.53
C LEU A 144 12.88 -11.05 -0.46
N TRP A 145 14.02 -11.08 0.24
CA TRP A 145 14.23 -11.91 1.44
C TRP A 145 13.90 -13.40 1.28
N GLY A 146 14.17 -13.97 0.10
CA GLY A 146 13.90 -15.38 -0.19
C GLY A 146 12.52 -15.67 -0.79
N VAL A 147 11.70 -14.65 -1.07
CA VAL A 147 10.49 -14.81 -1.90
C VAL A 147 10.94 -15.09 -3.35
N HIS A 148 10.64 -16.29 -3.82
CA HIS A 148 11.02 -16.81 -5.12
C HIS A 148 10.01 -16.44 -6.22
N GLN A 149 10.43 -16.62 -7.48
CA GLN A 149 9.57 -16.49 -8.64
C GLN A 149 8.31 -17.36 -8.50
N GLY A 150 7.14 -16.77 -8.74
CA GLY A 150 5.84 -17.45 -8.62
C GLY A 150 5.24 -17.44 -7.21
N GLN A 151 5.99 -17.00 -6.19
CA GLN A 151 5.46 -16.85 -4.84
C GLN A 151 4.84 -15.47 -4.60
N VAL A 152 5.10 -14.44 -5.41
CA VAL A 152 4.40 -13.15 -5.25
C VAL A 152 2.99 -13.25 -5.85
N HIS A 153 1.97 -13.00 -5.04
CA HIS A 153 0.56 -13.02 -5.43
C HIS A 153 0.12 -11.67 -5.99
N ASP A 154 0.44 -10.57 -5.32
CA ASP A 154 0.02 -9.22 -5.73
C ASP A 154 1.04 -8.14 -5.39
N PHE A 155 1.06 -7.09 -6.22
CA PHE A 155 1.78 -5.85 -5.99
C PHE A 155 0.77 -4.71 -5.81
N VAL A 156 0.79 -4.06 -4.66
CA VAL A 156 -0.18 -3.05 -4.27
C VAL A 156 0.50 -1.71 -4.07
N LEU A 157 0.14 -0.74 -4.90
CA LEU A 157 0.54 0.65 -4.79
C LEU A 157 -0.59 1.44 -4.15
N VAL A 158 -0.38 1.93 -2.92
CA VAL A 158 -1.37 2.78 -2.26
C VAL A 158 -1.06 4.23 -2.57
N ASP A 159 -1.99 4.94 -3.22
CA ASP A 159 -1.80 6.33 -3.62
C ASP A 159 -3.09 7.14 -3.41
N ALA A 160 -2.95 8.34 -2.90
CA ALA A 160 -4.12 9.16 -2.61
C ALA A 160 -4.91 9.63 -3.84
N PHE A 161 -4.28 9.67 -5.00
CA PHE A 161 -4.88 10.12 -6.26
C PHE A 161 -5.21 8.96 -7.21
N SER A 162 -5.03 7.71 -6.74
CA SER A 162 -5.22 6.51 -7.56
C SER A 162 -4.44 6.58 -8.88
N ARG A 163 -3.23 7.14 -8.84
CA ARG A 163 -2.39 7.27 -10.03
C ARG A 163 -1.88 5.90 -10.47
N PRO A 164 -2.00 5.53 -11.76
CA PRO A 164 -1.33 4.34 -12.27
C PRO A 164 0.17 4.39 -11.95
N ALA A 165 0.77 3.23 -11.72
CA ALA A 165 2.22 3.11 -11.51
C ALA A 165 3.01 3.84 -12.61
N SER A 166 2.58 3.74 -13.88
CA SER A 166 3.21 4.43 -15.02
C SER A 166 3.28 5.96 -14.90
N THR A 167 2.35 6.55 -14.14
CA THR A 167 2.30 7.99 -13.89
C THR A 167 3.16 8.38 -12.69
N LEU A 168 3.24 7.51 -11.68
CA LEU A 168 4.06 7.70 -10.49
C LEU A 168 5.55 7.48 -10.76
N PHE A 169 5.85 6.56 -11.68
CA PHE A 169 7.18 6.10 -12.04
C PHE A 169 7.35 6.24 -13.58
N PRO A 170 7.44 7.46 -14.13
CA PRO A 170 7.52 7.65 -15.57
C PRO A 170 8.85 7.14 -16.14
N GLY A 171 8.78 6.35 -17.22
CA GLY A 171 9.96 5.73 -17.86
C GLY A 171 10.47 4.49 -17.13
N ALA A 172 9.77 4.08 -16.08
CA ALA A 172 10.04 2.87 -15.32
C ALA A 172 9.53 1.63 -16.09
N ARG A 173 10.22 0.50 -15.95
CA ARG A 173 9.90 -0.80 -16.57
C ARG A 173 8.78 -1.58 -15.87
N HIS A 174 8.24 -1.06 -14.77
CA HIS A 174 7.17 -1.57 -13.90
C HIS A 174 6.35 -2.77 -14.40
N ASN A 175 6.12 -3.72 -13.50
CA ASN A 175 5.27 -4.88 -13.69
C ASN A 175 3.79 -4.50 -13.98
N HIS A 176 3.11 -5.12 -14.95
CA HIS A 176 1.68 -4.90 -15.22
C HIS A 176 0.76 -5.37 -14.09
N ARG A 177 1.27 -6.19 -13.17
CA ARG A 177 0.58 -6.69 -11.97
C ARG A 177 0.50 -5.65 -10.85
N TRP A 178 1.17 -4.50 -10.97
CA TRP A 178 0.98 -3.39 -10.03
C TRP A 178 -0.45 -2.89 -10.08
N ARG A 179 -1.18 -3.14 -8.99
CA ARG A 179 -2.51 -2.58 -8.78
C ARG A 179 -2.36 -1.30 -7.98
N THR A 180 -3.15 -0.29 -8.33
CA THR A 180 -3.19 0.95 -7.55
C THR A 180 -4.46 0.99 -6.72
N VAL A 181 -4.31 1.13 -5.41
CA VAL A 181 -5.40 1.33 -4.46
C VAL A 181 -5.42 2.80 -4.04
N GLY A 182 -6.56 3.45 -4.27
CA GLY A 182 -6.78 4.81 -3.84
C GLY A 182 -6.95 4.93 -2.33
N TYR A 183 -6.42 5.95 -1.67
CA TYR A 183 -6.82 6.24 -0.28
C TYR A 183 -8.34 6.48 -0.15
N ALA A 184 -8.99 6.98 -1.20
CA ALA A 184 -10.45 7.12 -1.22
C ALA A 184 -11.17 5.76 -1.16
N SER A 185 -10.74 4.77 -1.96
CA SER A 185 -11.33 3.43 -1.96
C SER A 185 -10.98 2.68 -0.68
N LEU A 186 -9.71 2.70 -0.28
CA LEU A 186 -9.24 2.13 0.98
C LEU A 186 -10.04 2.70 2.16
N GLY A 187 -10.13 4.02 2.27
CA GLY A 187 -10.87 4.68 3.34
C GLY A 187 -12.37 4.43 3.28
N ALA A 188 -12.97 4.24 2.11
CA ALA A 188 -14.39 3.86 2.04
C ALA A 188 -14.62 2.45 2.61
N THR A 189 -13.84 1.47 2.16
CA THR A 189 -13.96 0.07 2.62
C THR A 189 -13.68 -0.06 4.11
N LEU A 190 -12.61 0.57 4.62
CA LEU A 190 -12.27 0.52 6.04
C LEU A 190 -13.33 1.20 6.93
N ARG A 191 -13.94 2.29 6.46
CA ARG A 191 -15.05 2.93 7.19
C ARG A 191 -16.28 2.03 7.24
N THR A 192 -16.61 1.36 6.14
CA THR A 192 -17.69 0.37 6.13
C THR A 192 -17.39 -0.78 7.09
N ALA A 193 -16.16 -1.30 7.10
CA ALA A 193 -15.76 -2.37 8.03
C ALA A 193 -15.84 -1.92 9.50
N HIS A 194 -15.39 -0.70 9.80
CA HIS A 194 -15.56 -0.09 11.12
C HIS A 194 -17.03 0.03 11.52
N ASP A 195 -17.89 0.45 10.59
CA ASP A 195 -19.35 0.55 10.81
C ASP A 195 -20.02 -0.82 10.98
N CYS A 196 -19.33 -1.90 10.63
CA CYS A 196 -19.67 -3.29 10.93
C CYS A 196 -18.89 -3.84 12.15
N ASP A 197 -18.45 -2.97 13.06
CA ASP A 197 -17.81 -3.30 14.34
C ASP A 197 -16.43 -4.00 14.22
N THR A 198 -15.73 -3.86 13.10
CA THR A 198 -14.35 -4.34 12.97
C THR A 198 -13.43 -3.50 13.86
N ARG A 199 -12.83 -4.13 14.88
CA ARG A 199 -11.94 -3.47 15.85
C ARG A 199 -10.54 -3.23 15.24
N GLY A 200 -9.70 -2.47 15.93
CA GLY A 200 -8.31 -2.22 15.50
C GLY A 200 -8.13 -1.21 14.35
N LEU A 201 -9.22 -0.82 13.67
CA LEU A 201 -9.15 0.06 12.49
C LEU A 201 -8.89 1.54 12.78
N VAL A 202 -9.16 2.01 14.01
CA VAL A 202 -9.11 3.44 14.35
C VAL A 202 -7.77 4.08 14.02
N PRO A 203 -6.59 3.54 14.41
CA PRO A 203 -5.31 4.17 14.10
C PRO A 203 -5.05 4.32 12.59
N LEU A 204 -5.41 3.34 11.78
CA LEU A 204 -5.24 3.41 10.33
C LEU A 204 -6.21 4.41 9.70
N LEU A 205 -7.46 4.42 10.15
CA LEU A 205 -8.48 5.36 9.69
C LEU A 205 -8.07 6.80 10.00
N THR A 206 -7.65 7.10 11.23
CA THR A 206 -7.25 8.46 11.62
C THR A 206 -5.95 8.92 10.94
N ALA A 207 -5.08 8.00 10.52
CA ALA A 207 -3.82 8.29 9.83
C ALA A 207 -3.94 8.43 8.29
N LEU A 208 -5.04 7.96 7.69
CA LEU A 208 -5.18 7.82 6.24
C LEU A 208 -4.85 9.12 5.48
N TRP A 209 -5.35 10.24 6.00
CA TRP A 209 -5.14 11.57 5.43
C TRP A 209 -4.35 12.51 6.35
N ALA A 210 -3.73 12.00 7.41
CA ALA A 210 -2.80 12.79 8.24
C ALA A 210 -1.72 13.43 7.35
N ASP A 211 -1.13 14.56 7.76
CA ASP A 211 -0.12 15.31 6.97
C ASP A 211 -0.55 15.81 5.57
N SER A 212 -1.80 15.58 5.15
CA SER A 212 -2.29 16.10 3.87
C SER A 212 -2.70 17.58 3.91
N SER A 213 -2.44 18.29 5.02
CA SER A 213 -2.72 19.73 5.16
C SER A 213 -2.06 20.59 4.07
N HIS A 214 -1.04 20.07 3.38
CA HIS A 214 -0.53 20.63 2.14
C HIS A 214 -1.52 20.36 1.00
N ARG A 215 -2.11 21.43 0.48
CA ARG A 215 -3.19 21.40 -0.54
C ARG A 215 -2.91 20.39 -1.67
N PHE A 216 -3.88 19.51 -1.95
CA PHE A 216 -3.89 18.57 -3.08
C PHE A 216 -3.84 19.21 -4.46
#